data_AF-A0A7C5ALU9-F1
#
_entry.id   AF-A0A7C5ALU9-F1
#
_cell.length_a   1.000
_cell.length_b   1.000
_cell.length_c   1.000
_cell.angle_alpha   90.00
_cell.angle_beta   90.00
_cell.angle_gamma   90.00
#
_symmetry.space_group_name_H-M   'P 1'
#
loop_
_entity.id
_entity.type
_entity.pdbx_description
1 polymer ?
#
loop_
_entity_poly.entity_id
_entity_poly.type
_entity_poly.pdbx_seq_one_letter_code
_entity_poly.pdbx_strand_id
1 'polypeptide(L)'
;MATGNDLVTLALEHLGEPYVLGALAPKNDPRWQGPWDCAEFVSWCVYQVARKLYGCFDNQGDPALADAYTGYWARDANTLGKIISVNEAARIPGAAILRLGPKIGHIVLADGQGGTVEAHSSRTGVIRHTLSGRRWDLGILVPGIAYRPGNGPDNLTPPPLIFRLTRPYMQGEKVREIQRKLMERGFLQNGVDGLFGPQTFAAVLAFQRAEGLVTDGEVGPQTAAALGVSLS
;
A
#
# COMPACT_ATOMS: atom_id res chain seq x y z
N MET A 1 23.10 10.21 -11.82
CA MET A 1 21.89 10.88 -11.29
C MET A 1 20.92 9.78 -10.95
N ALA A 2 20.32 9.80 -9.75
CA ALA A 2 19.33 8.81 -9.34
C ALA A 2 18.15 8.80 -10.34
N THR A 3 17.73 7.62 -10.79
CA THR A 3 16.60 7.46 -11.71
C THR A 3 15.49 6.60 -11.14
N GLY A 4 14.27 6.76 -11.67
CA GLY A 4 13.15 5.89 -11.32
C GLY A 4 13.40 4.41 -11.67
N ASN A 5 14.18 4.12 -12.71
CA ASN A 5 14.57 2.74 -13.04
C ASN A 5 15.53 2.14 -12.01
N ASP A 6 16.38 2.95 -11.37
CA ASP A 6 17.25 2.47 -10.29
C ASP A 6 16.42 2.02 -9.08
N LEU A 7 15.34 2.74 -8.76
CA LEU A 7 14.39 2.33 -7.71
C LEU A 7 13.73 0.99 -8.03
N VAL A 8 13.22 0.83 -9.26
CA VAL A 8 12.57 -0.43 -9.67
C VAL A 8 13.56 -1.57 -9.68
N THR A 9 14.76 -1.36 -10.24
CA THR A 9 15.81 -2.39 -10.28
C THR A 9 16.17 -2.86 -8.88
N LEU A 10 16.44 -1.92 -7.96
CA LEU A 10 16.73 -2.24 -6.57
C LEU A 10 15.57 -2.99 -5.90
N ALA A 11 14.33 -2.50 -6.04
CA ALA A 11 13.17 -3.14 -5.43
C ALA A 11 12.97 -4.59 -5.92
N LEU A 12 13.34 -4.89 -7.16
CA LEU A 12 13.24 -6.23 -7.73
C LEU A 12 14.24 -7.24 -7.16
N GLU A 13 15.36 -6.78 -6.61
CA GLU A 13 16.35 -7.65 -5.95
C GLU A 13 15.79 -8.28 -4.67
N HIS A 14 14.75 -7.67 -4.08
CA HIS A 14 14.16 -8.08 -2.81
C HIS A 14 12.91 -8.97 -2.96
N LEU A 15 12.58 -9.43 -4.17
CA LEU A 15 11.42 -10.31 -4.38
C LEU A 15 11.50 -11.57 -3.52
N GLY A 16 10.40 -11.88 -2.82
CA GLY A 16 10.28 -13.03 -1.91
C GLY A 16 10.72 -12.76 -0.47
N GLU A 17 11.34 -11.62 -0.18
CA GLU A 17 11.74 -11.27 1.19
C GLU A 17 10.53 -11.05 2.11
N PRO A 18 10.65 -11.36 3.42
CA PRO A 18 9.52 -11.44 4.32
C PRO A 18 8.90 -10.07 4.62
N TYR A 19 7.58 -10.07 4.84
CA TYR A 19 6.83 -8.91 5.29
C TYR A 19 6.39 -9.07 6.74
N VAL A 20 6.57 -8.02 7.54
CA VAL A 20 6.02 -7.89 8.90
C VAL A 20 5.44 -6.49 9.04
N LEU A 21 4.14 -6.40 9.35
CA LEU A 21 3.46 -5.13 9.54
C LEU A 21 4.09 -4.36 10.70
N GLY A 22 4.59 -3.16 10.43
CA GLY A 22 5.27 -2.31 11.42
C GLY A 22 6.71 -2.73 11.72
N ALA A 23 7.36 -3.47 10.81
CA ALA A 23 8.81 -3.63 10.84
C ALA A 23 9.49 -2.25 10.72
N LEU A 24 10.69 -2.11 11.27
CA LEU A 24 11.54 -0.95 11.03
C LEU A 24 12.75 -1.41 10.22
N ALA A 25 12.92 -0.87 9.01
CA ALA A 25 14.08 -1.07 8.17
C ALA A 25 15.08 0.08 8.40
N PRO A 26 16.35 -0.21 8.72
CA PRO A 26 17.38 0.82 8.81
C PRO A 26 17.74 1.33 7.41
N LYS A 27 17.37 2.57 7.07
CA LYS A 27 17.54 3.13 5.72
C LYS A 27 19.01 3.19 5.33
N ASN A 28 19.93 3.32 6.28
CA ASN A 28 21.36 3.36 6.01
C ASN A 28 22.05 1.99 5.85
N ASP A 29 21.36 0.85 6.04
CA ASP A 29 21.94 -0.47 5.79
C ASP A 29 21.59 -0.96 4.38
N PRO A 30 22.53 -0.91 3.41
CA PRO A 30 22.29 -1.40 2.06
C PRO A 30 22.17 -2.92 1.96
N ARG A 31 22.47 -3.67 3.04
CA ARG A 31 22.42 -5.15 3.07
C ARG A 31 21.17 -5.67 3.77
N TRP A 32 20.25 -4.80 4.17
CA TRP A 32 18.99 -5.20 4.80
C TRP A 32 18.16 -6.04 3.83
N GLN A 33 17.68 -7.20 4.28
CA GLN A 33 16.86 -8.15 3.49
C GLN A 33 15.49 -8.40 4.15
N GLY A 34 15.00 -7.35 4.82
CA GLY A 34 13.77 -7.41 5.60
C GLY A 34 13.96 -7.90 7.06
N PRO A 35 12.84 -8.06 7.79
CA PRO A 35 11.49 -7.97 7.29
C PRO A 35 11.08 -6.55 6.86
N TRP A 36 10.14 -6.50 5.93
CA TRP A 36 9.64 -5.25 5.35
C TRP A 36 8.24 -4.90 5.85
N ASP A 37 7.96 -3.61 5.96
CA ASP A 37 6.61 -3.09 5.75
C ASP A 37 6.56 -2.30 4.43
N CYS A 38 5.35 -1.94 3.97
CA CYS A 38 5.16 -1.26 2.69
C CYS A 38 5.85 0.13 2.61
N ALA A 39 5.70 0.98 3.63
CA ALA A 39 6.28 2.31 3.64
C ALA A 39 7.79 2.26 3.88
N GLU A 40 8.22 1.36 4.76
CA GLU A 40 9.62 1.07 5.05
C GLU A 40 10.39 0.63 3.82
N PHE A 41 9.84 -0.32 3.06
CA PHE A 41 10.44 -0.82 1.83
C PHE A 41 10.63 0.29 0.79
N VAL A 42 9.59 1.09 0.55
CA VAL A 42 9.66 2.19 -0.43
C VAL A 42 10.62 3.29 0.05
N SER A 43 10.57 3.67 1.33
CA SER A 43 11.48 4.68 1.89
C SER A 43 12.93 4.21 1.92
N TRP A 44 13.18 2.92 2.17
CA TRP A 44 14.51 2.32 2.07
C TRP A 44 15.03 2.36 0.64
N CYS A 45 14.22 1.96 -0.35
CA CYS A 45 14.61 2.05 -1.76
C CYS A 45 14.98 3.49 -2.17
N VAL A 46 14.16 4.47 -1.76
CA VAL A 46 14.44 5.89 -2.00
C VAL A 46 15.74 6.32 -1.35
N TYR A 47 16.00 5.90 -0.11
CA TYR A 47 17.23 6.27 0.56
C TYR A 47 18.47 5.65 -0.11
N GLN A 48 18.42 4.38 -0.53
CA GLN A 48 19.55 3.76 -1.22
C GLN A 48 19.87 4.46 -2.54
N VAL A 49 18.84 4.82 -3.32
CA VAL A 49 19.01 5.40 -4.65
C VAL A 49 19.31 6.89 -4.62
N ALA A 50 18.64 7.66 -3.75
CA ALA A 50 18.69 9.12 -3.75
C ALA A 50 19.31 9.72 -2.48
N ARG A 51 19.72 8.90 -1.50
CA ARG A 51 20.27 9.32 -0.19
C ARG A 51 19.40 10.35 0.53
N LYS A 52 18.08 10.16 0.41
CA LYS A 52 17.07 11.06 0.93
C LYS A 52 16.07 10.29 1.79
N LEU A 53 15.85 10.75 3.02
CA LEU A 53 14.70 10.32 3.80
C LEU A 53 13.45 10.98 3.24
N TYR A 54 12.47 10.15 2.92
CA TYR A 54 11.18 10.55 2.38
C TYR A 54 10.12 9.58 2.88
N GLY A 55 8.97 10.10 3.29
CA GLY A 55 7.91 9.33 3.90
C GLY A 55 8.21 8.84 5.32
N CYS A 56 9.16 9.49 6.01
CA CYS A 56 9.58 9.14 7.36
C CYS A 56 9.04 10.13 8.40
N PHE A 57 8.94 9.76 9.68
CA PHE A 57 8.50 10.65 10.75
C PHE A 57 9.32 11.94 10.77
N ASP A 58 10.64 11.80 10.77
CA ASP A 58 11.61 12.88 10.63
C ASP A 58 12.55 12.61 9.43
N ASN A 59 12.46 13.47 8.41
CA ASN A 59 13.29 13.36 7.21
C ASN A 59 14.69 13.97 7.38
N GLN A 60 15.01 14.54 8.54
CA GLN A 60 16.34 15.08 8.88
C GLN A 60 17.02 14.29 10.00
N GLY A 61 16.34 13.26 10.53
CA GLY A 61 16.84 12.41 11.60
C GLY A 61 17.85 11.36 11.14
N ASP A 62 18.19 10.46 12.07
CA ASP A 62 19.07 9.32 11.79
C ASP A 62 18.37 8.32 10.84
N PRO A 63 18.93 8.06 9.64
CA PRO A 63 18.36 7.09 8.72
C PRO A 63 18.23 5.67 9.27
N ALA A 64 19.04 5.28 10.27
CA ALA A 64 18.89 3.97 10.92
C ALA A 64 17.57 3.84 11.71
N LEU A 65 17.01 4.96 12.16
CA LEU A 65 15.88 5.03 13.09
C LEU A 65 14.65 5.73 12.51
N ALA A 66 14.75 6.24 11.28
CA ALA A 66 13.71 7.03 10.64
C ALA A 66 12.52 6.16 10.23
N ASP A 67 11.53 6.03 11.12
CA ASP A 67 10.29 5.25 10.91
C ASP A 67 9.43 5.82 9.76
N ALA A 68 9.00 4.96 8.85
CA ALA A 68 8.24 5.31 7.66
C ALA A 68 6.78 4.90 7.77
N TYR A 69 5.90 5.76 7.29
CA TYR A 69 4.46 5.50 7.34
C TYR A 69 3.76 6.16 6.16
N THR A 70 2.70 5.53 5.67
CA THR A 70 1.90 6.04 4.54
C THR A 70 1.36 7.46 4.78
N GLY A 71 1.11 7.85 6.04
CA GLY A 71 0.73 9.22 6.39
C GLY A 71 1.87 10.24 6.26
N TYR A 72 3.11 9.84 6.54
CA TYR A 72 4.28 10.69 6.29
C TYR A 72 4.59 10.78 4.80
N TRP A 73 4.37 9.70 4.03
CA TRP A 73 4.40 9.75 2.57
C TRP A 73 3.39 10.74 2.00
N ALA A 74 2.16 10.73 2.52
CA ALA A 74 1.13 11.70 2.14
C ALA A 74 1.56 13.13 2.51
N ARG A 75 2.09 13.35 3.72
CA ARG A 75 2.62 14.64 4.17
C ARG A 75 3.69 15.14 3.19
N ASP A 76 4.70 14.32 2.92
CA ASP A 76 5.85 14.70 2.10
C ASP A 76 5.48 14.90 0.63
N ALA A 77 4.52 14.14 0.10
CA ALA A 77 3.98 14.37 -1.23
C ALA A 77 3.36 15.77 -1.37
N ASN A 78 2.72 16.28 -0.32
CA ASN A 78 2.10 17.61 -0.31
C ASN A 78 3.10 18.75 -0.05
N THR A 79 4.18 18.51 0.67
CA THR A 79 5.11 19.56 1.11
C THR A 79 6.42 19.60 0.32
N LEU A 80 6.89 18.44 -0.16
CA LEU A 80 8.21 18.28 -0.78
C LEU A 80 8.10 17.70 -2.20
N GLY A 81 7.21 16.73 -2.41
CA GLY A 81 7.08 15.97 -3.64
C GLY A 81 6.26 16.63 -4.73
N LYS A 82 6.12 15.92 -5.85
CA LYS A 82 5.13 16.24 -6.89
C LYS A 82 4.06 15.16 -6.92
N ILE A 83 2.83 15.55 -6.60
CA ILE A 83 1.65 14.70 -6.76
C ILE A 83 1.28 14.65 -8.25
N ILE A 84 1.03 13.44 -8.75
CA ILE A 84 0.57 13.15 -10.11
C ILE A 84 -0.62 12.20 -10.07
N SER A 85 -1.33 12.06 -11.19
CA SER A 85 -2.42 11.09 -11.28
C SER A 85 -1.90 9.64 -11.18
N VAL A 86 -2.75 8.72 -10.72
CA VAL A 86 -2.40 7.29 -10.67
C VAL A 86 -2.11 6.75 -12.08
N ASN A 87 -2.89 7.16 -13.09
CA ASN A 87 -2.65 6.75 -14.48
C ASN A 87 -1.31 7.26 -15.02
N GLU A 88 -0.91 8.48 -14.66
CA GLU A 88 0.42 9.00 -15.01
C GLU A 88 1.53 8.20 -14.32
N ALA A 89 1.39 7.97 -13.01
CA ALA A 89 2.37 7.22 -12.21
C ALA A 89 2.52 5.77 -12.67
N ALA A 90 1.44 5.13 -13.12
CA ALA A 90 1.45 3.76 -13.63
C ALA A 90 2.42 3.54 -14.81
N ARG A 91 2.71 4.62 -15.54
CA ARG A 91 3.63 4.63 -16.68
C ARG A 91 5.04 5.09 -16.30
N ILE A 92 5.30 5.48 -15.06
CA ILE A 92 6.60 6.04 -14.65
C ILE A 92 7.28 5.03 -13.72
N PRO A 93 8.34 4.33 -14.18
CA PRO A 93 9.14 3.47 -13.31
C PRO A 93 9.62 4.25 -12.08
N GLY A 94 9.42 3.66 -10.91
CA GLY A 94 9.86 4.22 -9.63
C GLY A 94 8.96 5.32 -9.07
N ALA A 95 7.90 5.73 -9.77
CA ALA A 95 6.88 6.56 -9.15
C ALA A 95 6.24 5.80 -7.98
N ALA A 96 6.15 6.43 -6.82
CA ALA A 96 5.44 5.83 -5.70
C ALA A 96 3.93 6.01 -5.91
N ILE A 97 3.13 4.98 -5.64
CA ILE A 97 1.67 5.05 -5.73
C ILE A 97 1.10 4.72 -4.36
N LEU A 98 0.25 5.62 -3.86
CA LEU A 98 -0.26 5.59 -2.50
C LEU A 98 -1.76 5.35 -2.51
N ARG A 99 -2.17 4.40 -1.67
CA ARG A 99 -3.54 4.23 -1.21
C ARG A 99 -3.63 4.67 0.25
N LEU A 100 -4.46 5.67 0.50
CA LEU A 100 -4.74 6.22 1.80
C LEU A 100 -5.85 5.40 2.49
N GLY A 101 -5.63 5.11 3.77
CA GLY A 101 -6.64 4.58 4.67
C GLY A 101 -6.78 5.43 5.92
N PRO A 102 -7.86 5.27 6.70
CA PRO A 102 -8.12 6.07 7.89
C PRO A 102 -7.12 5.81 9.04
N LYS A 103 -6.43 4.66 9.01
CA LYS A 103 -5.38 4.31 9.99
C LYS A 103 -4.15 3.66 9.37
N ILE A 104 -4.34 2.86 8.32
CA ILE A 104 -3.27 2.14 7.63
C ILE A 104 -3.55 2.27 6.14
N GLY A 105 -2.56 2.73 5.37
CA GLY A 105 -2.61 2.78 3.92
C GLY A 105 -1.82 1.64 3.29
N HIS A 106 -1.54 1.76 2.00
CA HIS A 106 -0.59 0.91 1.29
C HIS A 106 0.16 1.73 0.25
N ILE A 107 1.45 1.48 0.08
CA ILE A 107 2.31 2.19 -0.87
C ILE A 107 3.18 1.22 -1.65
N VAL A 108 3.41 1.54 -2.92
CA VAL A 108 4.13 0.68 -3.88
C VAL A 108 5.03 1.52 -4.78
N LEU A 109 5.98 0.88 -5.45
CA LEU A 109 6.70 1.47 -6.59
C LEU A 109 6.07 0.96 -7.89
N ALA A 110 5.73 1.87 -8.82
CA ALA A 110 5.29 1.51 -10.15
C ALA A 110 6.46 0.94 -10.98
N ASP A 111 6.22 -0.12 -11.74
CA ASP A 111 7.23 -0.66 -12.67
C ASP A 111 7.26 0.07 -14.03
N GLY A 112 6.35 1.03 -14.24
CA GLY A 112 6.19 1.80 -15.47
C GLY A 112 5.51 1.05 -16.61
N GLN A 113 5.00 -0.16 -16.37
CA GLN A 113 4.27 -1.00 -17.32
C GLN A 113 2.82 -1.28 -16.86
N GLY A 114 2.33 -0.53 -15.85
CA GLY A 114 1.03 -0.78 -15.21
C GLY A 114 1.09 -1.79 -14.05
N GLY A 115 2.28 -2.27 -13.70
CA GLY A 115 2.53 -3.12 -12.55
C GLY A 115 3.19 -2.37 -11.39
N THR A 116 3.54 -3.15 -10.38
CA THR A 116 4.11 -2.71 -9.11
C THR A 116 5.23 -3.64 -8.67
N VAL A 117 6.13 -3.09 -7.85
CA VAL A 117 6.96 -3.85 -6.92
C VAL A 117 6.59 -3.38 -5.51
N GLU A 118 6.21 -4.30 -4.64
CA GLU A 118 5.63 -3.96 -3.34
C GLU A 118 5.95 -4.99 -2.26
N ALA A 119 6.33 -4.51 -1.07
CA ALA A 119 6.22 -5.28 0.17
C ALA A 119 4.73 -5.41 0.52
N HIS A 120 4.13 -6.54 0.11
CA HIS A 120 2.69 -6.67 -0.03
C HIS A 120 2.00 -7.09 1.27
N SER A 121 2.28 -8.30 1.76
CA SER A 121 1.64 -8.83 2.97
C SER A 121 2.44 -9.97 3.58
N SER A 122 2.14 -10.34 4.83
CA SER A 122 2.85 -11.45 5.51
C SER A 122 2.69 -12.81 4.84
N ARG A 123 1.65 -12.99 4.00
CA ARG A 123 1.46 -14.20 3.19
C ARG A 123 2.41 -14.27 2.00
N THR A 124 2.74 -13.13 1.37
CA THR A 124 3.45 -13.14 0.07
C THR A 124 4.83 -12.48 0.11
N GLY A 125 5.15 -11.71 1.14
CA GLY A 125 6.38 -10.92 1.18
C GLY A 125 6.41 -9.81 0.12
N VAL A 126 7.60 -9.53 -0.40
CA VAL A 126 7.82 -8.61 -1.52
C VAL A 126 7.49 -9.31 -2.84
N ILE A 127 6.60 -8.72 -3.65
CA ILE A 127 6.15 -9.30 -4.92
C ILE A 127 6.07 -8.27 -6.04
N ARG A 128 5.93 -8.80 -7.27
CA ARG A 128 5.32 -8.07 -8.37
C ARG A 128 3.80 -8.25 -8.33
N HIS A 129 3.07 -7.18 -8.64
CA HIS A 129 1.62 -7.23 -8.80
C HIS A 129 1.15 -6.19 -9.84
N THR A 130 -0.12 -6.22 -10.22
CA THR A 130 -0.75 -5.20 -11.08
C THR A 130 -1.23 -3.98 -10.27
N LEU A 131 -1.29 -2.82 -10.94
CA LEU A 131 -2.03 -1.66 -10.46
C LEU A 131 -3.52 -1.73 -10.81
N SER A 132 -3.86 -2.25 -12.00
CA SER A 132 -5.24 -2.35 -12.49
C SER A 132 -6.12 -3.21 -11.59
N GLY A 133 -7.38 -2.81 -11.43
CA GLY A 133 -8.36 -3.51 -10.59
C GLY A 133 -8.17 -3.27 -9.08
N ARG A 134 -7.27 -2.37 -8.68
CA ARG A 134 -7.03 -1.98 -7.29
C ARG A 134 -7.30 -0.50 -7.08
N ARG A 135 -7.68 -0.14 -5.86
CA ARG A 135 -7.85 1.26 -5.47
C ARG A 135 -6.48 1.88 -5.21
N TRP A 136 -6.29 3.08 -5.75
CA TRP A 136 -5.17 3.96 -5.49
C TRP A 136 -5.68 5.40 -5.46
N ASP A 137 -5.06 6.26 -4.65
CA ASP A 137 -5.52 7.64 -4.48
C ASP A 137 -4.64 8.65 -5.21
N LEU A 138 -3.31 8.46 -5.19
CA LEU A 138 -2.39 9.37 -5.86
C LEU A 138 -1.07 8.70 -6.24
N GLY A 139 -0.41 9.26 -7.26
CA GLY A 139 0.98 9.00 -7.59
C GLY A 139 1.89 10.11 -7.06
N ILE A 140 3.15 9.77 -6.79
CA ILE A 140 4.13 10.66 -6.16
C ILE A 140 5.46 10.51 -6.90
N LEU A 141 6.03 11.65 -7.33
CA LEU A 141 7.41 11.74 -7.79
C LEU A 141 8.27 12.37 -6.68
N VAL A 142 9.23 11.59 -6.18
CA VAL A 142 10.15 12.04 -5.12
C VAL A 142 11.20 12.99 -5.70
N PRO A 143 11.45 14.18 -5.11
CA PRO A 143 12.39 15.15 -5.65
C PRO A 143 13.84 14.66 -5.57
N GLY A 144 14.62 14.99 -6.58
CA GLY A 144 16.03 14.55 -6.71
C GLY A 144 16.20 13.26 -7.52
N ILE A 145 15.10 12.63 -7.94
CA ILE A 145 15.11 11.46 -8.83
C ILE A 145 14.63 11.88 -10.22
N ALA A 146 15.34 11.44 -11.24
CA ALA A 146 14.98 11.64 -12.64
C ALA A 146 13.99 10.55 -13.09
N TYR A 147 12.81 10.97 -13.54
CA TYR A 147 11.76 10.08 -14.02
C TYR A 147 11.61 10.21 -15.53
N ARG A 148 11.41 9.07 -16.21
CA ARG A 148 11.06 9.00 -17.62
C ARG A 148 9.86 8.08 -17.77
N PRO A 149 8.81 8.48 -18.50
CA PRO A 149 7.71 7.58 -18.81
C PRO A 149 8.22 6.33 -19.54
N GLY A 150 7.76 5.17 -19.09
CA GLY A 150 7.82 3.89 -19.78
C GLY A 150 6.59 3.66 -20.66
N ASN A 151 6.35 2.40 -21.01
CA ASN A 151 5.34 1.98 -21.99
C ASN A 151 4.05 1.43 -21.34
N GLY A 152 3.79 1.78 -20.09
CA GLY A 152 2.58 1.35 -19.38
C GLY A 152 1.29 1.87 -20.01
N PRO A 153 0.13 1.30 -19.60
CA PRO A 153 -1.15 1.67 -20.17
C PRO A 153 -1.51 3.13 -19.85
N ASP A 154 -2.24 3.78 -20.75
CA ASP A 154 -2.72 5.14 -20.53
C ASP A 154 -3.77 5.23 -19.43
N ASN A 155 -4.59 4.19 -19.28
CA ASN A 155 -5.64 4.12 -18.28
C ASN A 155 -5.63 2.75 -17.61
N LEU A 156 -5.64 2.76 -16.27
CA LEU A 156 -5.84 1.54 -15.50
C LEU A 156 -7.31 1.14 -15.48
N THR A 157 -7.58 -0.16 -15.46
CA THR A 157 -8.92 -0.65 -15.13
C THR A 157 -9.27 -0.24 -13.69
N PRO A 158 -10.43 0.38 -13.45
CA PRO A 158 -10.84 0.77 -12.10
C PRO A 158 -11.02 -0.46 -11.20
N PRO A 159 -10.89 -0.30 -9.87
CA PRO A 159 -11.25 -1.38 -8.96
C PRO A 159 -12.73 -1.75 -9.09
N PRO A 160 -13.08 -3.02 -8.81
CA PRO A 160 -14.48 -3.39 -8.59
C PRO A 160 -15.00 -2.71 -7.32
N LEU A 161 -16.26 -3.00 -6.96
CA LEU A 161 -16.85 -2.49 -5.73
C LEU A 161 -15.99 -2.87 -4.50
N ILE A 162 -15.63 -1.89 -3.68
CA ILE A 162 -14.86 -2.08 -2.44
C ILE A 162 -15.67 -1.54 -1.28
N PHE A 163 -15.78 -2.34 -0.20
CA PHE A 163 -16.38 -1.87 1.05
C PHE A 163 -15.30 -1.42 2.02
N ARG A 164 -15.42 -0.20 2.55
CA ARG A 164 -14.44 0.41 3.44
C ARG A 164 -15.09 1.41 4.38
N LEU A 165 -14.33 1.86 5.37
CA LEU A 165 -14.75 2.92 6.27
C LEU A 165 -14.80 4.27 5.52
N THR A 166 -15.98 4.87 5.43
CA THR A 166 -16.23 6.17 4.79
C THR A 166 -17.03 7.09 5.71
N ARG A 167 -17.25 8.35 5.32
CA ARG A 167 -18.24 9.23 5.93
C ARG A 167 -19.08 9.87 4.83
N PRO A 168 -20.42 9.64 4.77
CA PRO A 168 -21.20 8.71 5.60
C PRO A 168 -20.74 7.25 5.44
N TYR A 169 -21.04 6.38 6.41
CA TYR A 169 -20.68 4.96 6.33
C TYR A 169 -21.34 4.27 5.14
N MET A 170 -20.62 3.34 4.50
CA MET A 170 -21.24 2.43 3.55
C MET A 170 -22.25 1.55 4.28
N GLN A 171 -23.38 1.27 3.64
CA GLN A 171 -24.47 0.53 4.26
C GLN A 171 -25.20 -0.39 3.28
N GLY A 172 -25.94 -1.37 3.81
CA GLY A 172 -26.84 -2.24 3.03
C GLY A 172 -26.55 -3.72 3.19
N GLU A 173 -27.25 -4.55 2.41
CA GLU A 173 -27.20 -6.01 2.57
C GLU A 173 -25.82 -6.62 2.36
N LYS A 174 -25.01 -6.05 1.46
CA LYS A 174 -23.65 -6.54 1.26
C LYS A 174 -22.76 -6.28 2.48
N VAL A 175 -22.96 -5.16 3.17
CA VAL A 175 -22.28 -4.90 4.46
C VAL A 175 -22.76 -5.90 5.52
N ARG A 176 -24.06 -6.21 5.57
CA ARG A 176 -24.57 -7.24 6.47
C ARG A 176 -23.96 -8.62 6.20
N GLU A 177 -23.81 -8.98 4.93
CA GLU A 177 -23.16 -10.23 4.51
C GLU A 177 -21.70 -10.29 4.99
N ILE A 178 -20.93 -9.21 4.77
CA ILE A 178 -19.56 -9.08 5.27
C ILE A 178 -19.52 -9.24 6.79
N GLN A 179 -20.40 -8.56 7.52
CA GLN A 179 -20.47 -8.65 8.98
C GLN A 179 -20.82 -10.05 9.47
N ARG A 180 -21.79 -10.74 8.84
CA ARG A 180 -22.11 -12.14 9.16
C ARG A 180 -20.89 -13.04 8.95
N LYS A 181 -20.18 -12.90 7.83
CA LYS A 181 -18.95 -13.66 7.55
C LYS A 181 -17.84 -13.37 8.55
N LEU A 182 -17.62 -12.12 8.92
CA LEU A 182 -16.65 -11.77 9.97
C LEU A 182 -17.03 -12.36 11.33
N MET A 183 -18.32 -12.41 11.66
CA MET A 183 -18.82 -13.01 12.89
C MET A 183 -18.68 -14.54 12.89
N GLU A 184 -19.03 -15.21 11.78
CA GLU A 184 -18.80 -16.65 11.58
C GLU A 184 -17.32 -17.03 11.74
N ARG A 185 -16.42 -16.13 11.32
CA ARG A 185 -14.96 -16.28 11.46
C ARG A 185 -14.42 -15.82 12.82
N GLY A 186 -15.26 -15.32 13.72
CA GLY A 186 -14.87 -14.89 15.07
C GLY A 186 -14.23 -13.50 15.19
N PHE A 187 -14.26 -12.69 14.13
CA PHE A 187 -13.65 -11.34 14.10
C PHE A 187 -14.62 -10.21 14.45
N LEU A 188 -15.92 -10.47 14.49
CA LEU A 188 -16.95 -9.49 14.86
C LEU A 188 -17.91 -10.05 15.91
N GLN A 189 -18.21 -9.27 16.96
CA GLN A 189 -19.04 -9.73 18.09
C GLN A 189 -20.36 -8.94 18.25
N ASN A 190 -20.43 -7.69 17.76
CA ASN A 190 -21.48 -6.73 18.14
C ASN A 190 -22.69 -6.70 17.19
N GLY A 191 -23.06 -7.83 16.59
CA GLY A 191 -24.22 -7.91 15.70
C GLY A 191 -23.97 -7.46 14.26
N VAL A 192 -25.05 -7.47 13.47
CA VAL A 192 -25.07 -7.17 12.04
C VAL A 192 -26.02 -5.99 11.82
N ASP A 193 -25.50 -4.77 11.92
CA ASP A 193 -26.28 -3.53 11.77
C ASP A 193 -26.40 -3.07 10.30
N GLY A 194 -25.58 -3.63 9.42
CA GLY A 194 -25.51 -3.25 8.01
C GLY A 194 -24.74 -1.96 7.75
N LEU A 195 -23.94 -1.48 8.70
CA LEU A 195 -23.10 -0.30 8.59
C LEU A 195 -21.61 -0.67 8.60
N PHE A 196 -20.86 -0.16 7.62
CA PHE A 196 -19.41 -0.31 7.60
C PHE A 196 -18.78 0.78 8.46
N GLY A 197 -19.06 0.70 9.76
CA GLY A 197 -18.52 1.59 10.78
C GLY A 197 -17.18 1.13 11.36
N PRO A 198 -16.68 1.80 12.40
CA PRO A 198 -15.39 1.50 13.04
C PRO A 198 -15.24 0.06 13.52
N GLN A 199 -16.34 -0.59 13.94
CA GLN A 199 -16.33 -1.97 14.42
C GLN A 199 -16.12 -2.96 13.27
N THR A 200 -16.85 -2.80 12.15
CA THR A 200 -16.65 -3.57 10.93
C THR A 200 -15.23 -3.37 10.39
N PHE A 201 -14.75 -2.12 10.37
CA PHE A 201 -13.36 -1.82 9.97
C PHE A 201 -12.32 -2.53 10.84
N ALA A 202 -12.47 -2.49 12.17
CA ALA A 202 -11.56 -3.19 13.07
C ALA A 202 -11.60 -4.73 12.88
N ALA A 203 -12.79 -5.29 12.67
CA ALA A 203 -12.97 -6.71 12.38
C ALA A 203 -12.29 -7.12 11.06
N VAL A 204 -12.41 -6.30 10.01
CA VAL A 204 -11.73 -6.54 8.72
C VAL A 204 -10.21 -6.49 8.89
N LEU A 205 -9.66 -5.51 9.61
CA LEU A 205 -8.23 -5.45 9.89
C LEU A 205 -7.72 -6.70 10.63
N ALA A 206 -8.46 -7.14 11.65
CA ALA A 206 -8.10 -8.34 12.41
C ALA A 206 -8.15 -9.60 11.54
N PHE A 207 -9.19 -9.73 10.70
CA PHE A 207 -9.32 -10.81 9.73
C PHE A 207 -8.16 -10.81 8.72
N GLN A 208 -7.86 -9.66 8.12
CA GLN A 208 -6.76 -9.53 7.15
C GLN A 208 -5.41 -9.93 7.76
N ARG A 209 -5.13 -9.52 9.00
CA ARG A 209 -3.90 -9.92 9.72
C ARG A 209 -3.83 -11.43 9.92
N ALA A 210 -4.93 -12.04 10.38
CA ALA A 210 -4.99 -13.48 10.63
C ALA A 210 -4.83 -14.29 9.33
N GLU A 211 -5.36 -13.79 8.22
CA GLU A 211 -5.22 -14.40 6.90
C GLU A 211 -3.89 -14.05 6.20
N GLY A 212 -3.09 -13.13 6.75
CA GLY A 212 -1.86 -12.65 6.13
C GLY A 212 -2.06 -11.84 4.84
N LEU A 213 -3.23 -11.19 4.71
CA LEU A 213 -3.55 -10.27 3.61
C LEU A 213 -2.98 -8.87 3.87
N VAL A 214 -3.01 -8.02 2.85
CA VAL A 214 -2.77 -6.58 3.03
C VAL A 214 -3.75 -6.05 4.08
N THR A 215 -3.22 -5.44 5.15
CA THR A 215 -4.01 -5.01 6.31
C THR A 215 -4.41 -3.53 6.18
N ASP A 216 -5.34 -3.25 5.28
CA ASP A 216 -5.81 -1.90 4.92
C ASP A 216 -7.24 -1.58 5.42
N GLY A 217 -7.96 -2.60 5.90
CA GLY A 217 -9.34 -2.49 6.38
C GLY A 217 -10.37 -2.35 5.25
N GLU A 218 -10.00 -2.68 4.01
CA GLU A 218 -10.86 -2.68 2.84
C GLU A 218 -11.27 -4.10 2.45
N VAL A 219 -12.57 -4.28 2.18
CA VAL A 219 -13.09 -5.51 1.58
C VAL A 219 -13.14 -5.32 0.06
N GLY A 220 -11.98 -5.50 -0.56
CA GLY A 220 -11.84 -5.68 -2.01
C GLY A 220 -11.77 -7.17 -2.41
N PRO A 221 -11.46 -7.50 -3.67
CA PRO A 221 -11.54 -8.86 -4.20
C PRO A 221 -10.79 -9.92 -3.37
N GLN A 222 -9.58 -9.62 -2.91
CA GLN A 222 -8.78 -10.56 -2.12
C GLN A 222 -9.43 -10.86 -0.76
N THR A 223 -9.83 -9.82 -0.02
CA THR A 223 -10.51 -9.95 1.28
C THR A 223 -11.87 -10.64 1.10
N ALA A 224 -12.63 -10.27 0.08
CA ALA A 224 -13.95 -10.85 -0.19
C ALA A 224 -13.85 -12.34 -0.55
N ALA A 225 -12.89 -12.72 -1.40
CA ALA A 225 -12.62 -14.11 -1.72
C ALA A 225 -12.23 -14.91 -0.47
N ALA A 226 -11.36 -14.36 0.39
CA ALA A 226 -10.99 -15.01 1.65
C ALA A 226 -12.17 -15.16 2.63
N LEU A 227 -13.11 -14.21 2.64
CA LEU A 227 -14.35 -14.28 3.43
C LEU A 227 -15.42 -15.18 2.81
N GLY A 228 -15.32 -15.51 1.52
CA GLY A 228 -16.38 -16.19 0.77
C GLY A 228 -17.57 -15.28 0.45
N VAL A 229 -17.29 -14.01 0.15
CA VAL A 229 -18.28 -12.97 -0.25
C VAL A 229 -18.08 -12.63 -1.72
N SER A 230 -19.17 -12.55 -2.49
CA SER A 230 -19.12 -11.97 -3.85
C SER A 230 -19.33 -10.45 -3.81
N LEU A 231 -18.55 -9.70 -4.57
CA LEU A 231 -18.66 -8.24 -4.68
C LEU A 231 -19.51 -7.77 -5.86
N SER A 232 -19.99 -8.70 -6.69
CA SER A 232 -20.93 -8.46 -7.80
C SER A 232 -22.36 -8.25 -7.33
#